data_AF-A0A9P6JMX4-F1
#
_entry.id   AF-A0A9P6JMX4-F1
#
_cell.length_a   1.000
_cell.length_b   1.000
_cell.length_c   1.000
_cell.angle_alpha   90.00
_cell.angle_beta   90.00
_cell.angle_gamma   90.00
#
_symmetry.space_group_name_H-M   'P 1'
#
loop_
_entity.id
_entity.type
_entity.pdbx_description
1 polymer ?
#
loop_
_entity_poly.entity_id
_entity_poly.type
_entity_poly.pdbx_seq_one_letter_code
_entity_poly.pdbx_strand_id
1 'polypeptide(L)'
;MTAYGVLRQISTPSITTLNLAITLSGSSLQDLFEFLDHSSQNLIKLSINIVGDFEHTGLTAILQKIPSLESLAILHHSGTRQALDEVFERLNVNVNSTSDSPIILKLQKIQLRLGLPALNWGVFLDMCDSRQQWSDTSINGSENNILTAKLQTITLHLTDGARSGLSSNDLDRIAEMRGKNCLIEIRRM
;
A
#
# COMPACT_ATOMS: atom_id res chain seq x y z
N MET A 1 -15.16 -27.65 -1.54
CA MET A 1 -15.49 -26.21 -1.61
C MET A 1 -14.32 -25.45 -1.01
N THR A 2 -13.56 -24.73 -1.83
CA THR A 2 -12.54 -23.81 -1.31
C THR A 2 -13.25 -22.64 -0.62
N ALA A 3 -12.67 -22.15 0.48
CA ALA A 3 -13.24 -21.06 1.29
C ALA A 3 -13.60 -19.79 0.49
N TYR A 4 -13.01 -19.64 -0.70
CA TYR A 4 -13.18 -18.50 -1.59
C TYR A 4 -14.50 -18.50 -2.39
N GLY A 5 -15.09 -19.66 -2.69
CA GLY A 5 -16.37 -19.72 -3.43
C GLY A 5 -17.57 -19.11 -2.67
N VAL A 6 -17.46 -19.01 -1.34
CA VAL A 6 -18.46 -18.37 -0.48
C VAL A 6 -18.37 -16.84 -0.53
N LEU A 7 -17.17 -16.29 -0.76
CA LEU A 7 -16.96 -14.83 -0.80
C LEU A 7 -17.66 -14.16 -1.99
N ARG A 8 -17.81 -14.87 -3.12
CA ARG A 8 -18.50 -14.36 -4.32
C ARG A 8 -19.95 -13.95 -4.08
N GLN A 9 -20.61 -14.53 -3.07
CA GLN A 9 -22.03 -14.27 -2.78
C GLN A 9 -22.24 -13.27 -1.64
N ILE A 10 -21.18 -12.81 -0.99
CA ILE A 10 -21.26 -11.91 0.16
C ILE A 10 -21.02 -10.49 -0.33
N SER A 11 -22.11 -9.73 -0.49
CA SER A 11 -22.03 -8.27 -0.59
C SER A 11 -22.26 -7.67 0.79
N THR A 12 -21.30 -6.89 1.26
CA THR A 12 -21.34 -6.27 2.58
C THR A 12 -20.95 -4.80 2.44
N PRO A 13 -21.86 -3.97 1.90
CA PRO A 13 -21.57 -2.58 1.56
C PRO A 13 -21.22 -1.72 2.79
N SER A 14 -21.46 -2.19 4.00
CA SER A 14 -21.11 -1.51 5.26
C SER A 14 -19.70 -1.81 5.77
N ILE A 15 -18.91 -2.66 5.10
CA ILE A 15 -17.55 -2.95 5.57
C ILE A 15 -16.66 -1.74 5.37
N THR A 16 -16.18 -1.21 6.48
CA THR A 16 -15.19 -0.13 6.53
C THR A 16 -13.78 -0.64 6.81
N THR A 17 -13.64 -1.86 7.32
CA THR A 17 -12.36 -2.48 7.68
C THR A 17 -12.32 -3.92 7.23
N LEU A 18 -11.30 -4.28 6.45
CA LEU A 18 -11.07 -5.62 5.93
C LEU A 18 -9.65 -6.07 6.28
N ASN A 19 -9.56 -7.18 7.00
CA ASN A 19 -8.29 -7.83 7.32
C ASN A 19 -8.19 -9.11 6.51
N LEU A 20 -7.28 -9.13 5.55
CA LEU A 20 -7.01 -10.25 4.68
C LEU A 20 -5.72 -10.94 5.13
N ALA A 21 -5.85 -12.20 5.55
CA ALA A 21 -4.72 -13.09 5.68
C ALA A 21 -4.57 -13.85 4.36
N ILE A 22 -3.66 -13.40 3.49
CA ILE A 22 -3.45 -13.98 2.18
C ILE A 22 -2.22 -14.89 2.26
N THR A 23 -2.48 -16.20 2.29
CA THR A 23 -1.46 -17.22 2.07
C THR A 23 -1.57 -17.65 0.61
N LEU A 24 -0.73 -17.09 -0.27
CA LEU A 24 -0.71 -17.52 -1.67
C LEU A 24 0.23 -18.71 -1.82
N SER A 25 -0.34 -19.90 -1.75
CA SER A 25 0.24 -21.09 -2.38
C SER A 25 -0.56 -21.41 -3.65
N GLY A 26 -0.36 -20.62 -4.70
CA GLY A 26 -0.83 -20.95 -6.06
C GLY A 26 -2.34 -20.86 -6.35
N SER A 27 -3.16 -20.18 -5.54
CA SER A 27 -4.60 -20.00 -5.79
C SER A 27 -4.96 -18.61 -6.33
N SER A 28 -5.92 -18.53 -7.27
CA SER A 28 -6.32 -17.28 -7.91
C SER A 28 -7.04 -16.31 -6.95
N LEU A 29 -6.71 -15.02 -7.04
CA LEU A 29 -7.34 -13.93 -6.29
C LEU A 29 -8.72 -13.52 -6.84
N GLN A 30 -9.24 -14.25 -7.83
CA GLN A 30 -10.47 -13.93 -8.56
C GLN A 30 -11.68 -13.74 -7.64
N ASP A 31 -11.85 -14.64 -6.68
CA ASP A 31 -12.99 -14.61 -5.75
C ASP A 31 -12.92 -13.41 -4.79
N LEU A 32 -11.70 -12.96 -4.46
CA LEU A 32 -11.49 -11.75 -3.68
C LEU A 32 -11.81 -10.50 -4.51
N PHE A 33 -11.47 -10.49 -5.79
CA PHE A 33 -11.83 -9.39 -6.69
C PHE A 33 -13.35 -9.25 -6.84
N GLU A 34 -14.06 -10.36 -7.03
CA GLU A 34 -15.53 -10.33 -7.11
C GLU A 34 -16.14 -9.83 -5.79
N PHE A 35 -15.60 -10.26 -4.64
CA PHE A 35 -16.03 -9.74 -3.34
C PHE A 35 -15.79 -8.22 -3.18
N LEU A 36 -14.60 -7.75 -3.56
CA LEU A 36 -14.24 -6.34 -3.49
C LEU A 36 -15.09 -5.50 -4.44
N ASP A 37 -15.38 -5.97 -5.64
CA ASP A 37 -16.26 -5.25 -6.59
C ASP A 37 -17.64 -4.96 -6.03
N HIS A 38 -18.14 -5.82 -5.13
CA HIS A 38 -19.45 -5.65 -4.49
C HIS A 38 -19.42 -4.99 -3.11
N SER A 39 -18.24 -4.83 -2.49
CA SER A 39 -18.12 -4.43 -1.08
C SER A 39 -17.07 -3.34 -0.79
N SER A 40 -16.29 -2.89 -1.79
CA SER A 40 -15.13 -2.00 -1.57
C SER A 40 -15.44 -0.51 -1.45
N GLN A 41 -16.63 -0.05 -1.84
CA GLN A 41 -16.87 1.40 -1.96
C GLN A 41 -16.73 2.16 -0.64
N ASN A 42 -17.02 1.50 0.49
CA ASN A 42 -16.91 2.08 1.83
C ASN A 42 -15.68 1.60 2.61
N LEU A 43 -14.79 0.84 1.97
CA LEU A 43 -13.66 0.24 2.65
C LEU A 43 -12.54 1.27 2.88
N ILE A 44 -12.35 1.63 4.15
CA ILE A 44 -11.41 2.67 4.59
C ILE A 44 -10.08 2.06 5.03
N LYS A 45 -10.11 0.85 5.60
CA LYS A 45 -8.94 0.17 6.16
C LYS A 45 -8.75 -1.21 5.57
N LEU A 46 -7.55 -1.47 5.07
CA LEU A 46 -7.14 -2.75 4.51
C LEU A 46 -5.87 -3.21 5.20
N SER A 47 -5.91 -4.40 5.80
CA SER A 47 -4.72 -5.09 6.29
C SER A 47 -4.48 -6.33 5.45
N ILE A 48 -3.27 -6.51 4.95
CA ILE A 48 -2.87 -7.65 4.13
C ILE A 48 -1.69 -8.32 4.83
N ASN A 49 -1.87 -9.59 5.18
CA ASN A 49 -0.79 -10.44 5.62
C ASN A 49 -0.37 -11.35 4.47
N ILE A 50 0.86 -11.16 3.99
CA ILE A 50 1.49 -11.90 2.90
C ILE A 50 2.42 -12.94 3.50
N VAL A 51 2.09 -14.20 3.25
CA VAL A 51 2.86 -15.37 3.64
C VAL A 51 3.29 -16.11 2.37
N GLY A 52 4.58 -16.03 2.02
CA GLY A 52 5.17 -16.65 0.82
C GLY A 52 5.35 -15.68 -0.34
N ASP A 53 5.77 -16.20 -1.50
CA ASP A 53 5.93 -15.40 -2.72
C ASP A 53 4.57 -14.96 -3.25
N PHE A 54 4.43 -13.64 -3.44
CA PHE A 54 3.20 -13.01 -3.86
C PHE A 54 3.41 -12.28 -5.19
N GLU A 55 2.54 -12.54 -6.17
CA GLU A 55 2.59 -11.85 -7.46
C GLU A 55 2.05 -10.42 -7.35
N HIS A 56 2.88 -9.43 -7.69
CA HIS A 56 2.61 -7.99 -7.61
C HIS A 56 1.32 -7.53 -8.31
N THR A 57 0.93 -8.21 -9.39
CA THR A 57 -0.27 -7.90 -10.19
C THR A 57 -1.53 -7.98 -9.34
N GLY A 58 -1.59 -8.93 -8.41
CA GLY A 58 -2.73 -9.14 -7.53
C GLY A 58 -2.97 -7.99 -6.54
N LEU A 59 -1.91 -7.54 -5.87
CA LEU A 59 -2.01 -6.48 -4.86
C LEU A 59 -2.35 -5.13 -5.50
N THR A 60 -1.75 -4.82 -6.65
CA THR A 60 -2.12 -3.62 -7.40
C THR A 60 -3.61 -3.61 -7.74
N ALA A 61 -4.11 -4.72 -8.31
CA ALA A 61 -5.51 -4.83 -8.69
C ALA A 61 -6.44 -4.67 -7.47
N ILE A 62 -6.09 -5.23 -6.31
CA ILE A 62 -6.87 -5.07 -5.07
C ILE A 62 -6.98 -3.60 -4.70
N LEU A 63 -5.86 -2.88 -4.70
CA LEU A 63 -5.83 -1.47 -4.31
C LEU A 63 -6.62 -0.59 -5.29
N GLN A 64 -6.55 -0.86 -6.60
CA GLN A 64 -7.34 -0.14 -7.61
C GLN A 64 -8.85 -0.29 -7.41
N LYS A 65 -9.32 -1.39 -6.82
CA LYS A 65 -10.74 -1.59 -6.52
C LYS A 65 -11.22 -0.84 -5.28
N ILE A 66 -10.32 -0.23 -4.48
CA ILE A 66 -10.66 0.40 -3.20
C ILE A 66 -10.21 1.87 -3.19
N PRO A 67 -10.82 2.76 -4.00
CA PRO A 67 -10.40 4.16 -4.10
C PRO A 67 -10.59 4.96 -2.80
N SER A 68 -11.48 4.50 -1.91
CA SER A 68 -11.76 5.11 -0.61
C SER A 68 -10.75 4.73 0.49
N LEU A 69 -9.73 3.93 0.16
CA LEU A 69 -8.77 3.45 1.15
C LEU A 69 -7.96 4.59 1.79
N GLU A 70 -8.04 4.70 3.11
CA GLU A 70 -7.30 5.68 3.92
C GLU A 70 -6.17 5.04 4.73
N SER A 71 -6.28 3.75 5.07
CA SER A 71 -5.27 3.04 5.86
C SER A 71 -4.91 1.71 5.22
N LEU A 72 -3.63 1.56 4.87
CA LEU A 72 -3.06 0.32 4.35
C LEU A 72 -2.06 -0.26 5.35
N ALA A 73 -2.27 -1.49 5.76
CA ALA A 73 -1.31 -2.27 6.54
C ALA A 73 -0.82 -3.47 5.71
N ILE A 74 0.49 -3.58 5.50
CA ILE A 74 1.10 -4.73 4.83
C ILE A 74 2.04 -5.41 5.81
N LEU A 75 1.73 -6.65 6.12
CA LEU A 75 2.56 -7.56 6.88
C LEU A 75 3.18 -8.55 5.89
N HIS A 76 4.48 -8.45 5.68
CA HIS A 76 5.23 -9.29 4.76
C HIS A 76 6.29 -10.07 5.54
N HIS A 77 6.07 -11.37 5.72
CA HIS A 77 6.94 -12.21 6.54
C HIS A 77 8.17 -12.73 5.80
N SER A 78 8.00 -13.06 4.53
CA SER A 78 9.01 -13.70 3.68
C SER A 78 8.54 -13.63 2.22
N GLY A 79 9.45 -13.31 1.29
CA GLY A 79 9.14 -13.26 -0.14
C GLY A 79 10.10 -12.35 -0.91
N THR A 80 9.93 -12.28 -2.23
CA THR A 80 10.75 -11.43 -3.09
C THR A 80 10.44 -9.93 -2.90
N ARG A 81 11.50 -9.12 -2.77
CA ARG A 81 11.44 -7.64 -2.65
C ARG A 81 10.66 -6.96 -3.79
N GLN A 82 10.69 -7.55 -4.98
CA GLN A 82 10.13 -6.97 -6.20
C GLN A 82 8.63 -6.66 -6.09
N ALA A 83 7.87 -7.48 -5.35
CA ALA A 83 6.42 -7.30 -5.28
C ALA A 83 5.98 -6.04 -4.53
N LEU A 84 6.73 -5.66 -3.48
CA LEU A 84 6.46 -4.44 -2.73
C LEU A 84 6.95 -3.21 -3.47
N ASP A 85 8.13 -3.30 -4.10
CA ASP A 85 8.71 -2.21 -4.88
C ASP A 85 7.75 -1.75 -5.98
N GLU A 86 7.20 -2.68 -6.77
CA GLU A 86 6.26 -2.33 -7.85
C GLU A 86 4.95 -1.71 -7.32
N VAL A 87 4.43 -2.21 -6.20
CA VAL A 87 3.24 -1.61 -5.57
C VAL A 87 3.53 -0.17 -5.15
N PHE A 88 4.71 0.10 -4.59
CA PHE A 88 5.11 1.47 -4.24
C PHE A 88 5.36 2.34 -5.47
N GLU A 89 5.93 1.80 -6.55
CA GLU A 89 6.04 2.51 -7.84
C GLU A 89 4.66 2.90 -8.38
N ARG A 90 3.66 2.01 -8.28
CA ARG A 90 2.30 2.30 -8.77
C ARG A 90 1.50 3.20 -7.83
N LEU A 91 1.86 3.22 -6.54
CA LEU A 91 1.33 4.19 -5.57
C LEU A 91 2.03 5.55 -5.66
N ASN A 92 3.20 5.62 -6.30
CA ASN A 92 3.89 6.86 -6.59
C ASN A 92 3.05 7.66 -7.59
N VAL A 93 2.82 8.93 -7.26
CA VAL A 93 1.91 9.79 -8.03
C VAL A 93 2.67 10.66 -9.03
N ASN A 94 4.00 10.48 -9.13
CA ASN A 94 4.81 11.24 -10.08
C ASN A 94 4.62 10.71 -11.51
N VAL A 95 4.12 11.58 -12.39
CA VAL A 95 3.64 11.33 -13.77
C VAL A 95 4.71 10.75 -14.71
N ASN A 96 5.97 10.71 -14.29
CA ASN A 96 7.08 10.12 -15.05
C ASN A 96 7.26 8.60 -14.81
N SER A 97 6.43 7.96 -13.98
CA SER A 97 6.45 6.50 -13.83
C SER A 97 6.04 5.86 -15.15
N THR A 98 6.84 4.92 -15.66
CA THR A 98 6.56 4.11 -16.86
C THR A 98 5.37 3.15 -16.71
N SER A 99 4.60 3.23 -15.62
CA SER A 99 3.45 2.38 -15.38
C SER A 99 2.21 3.00 -16.02
N ASP A 100 1.53 2.23 -16.89
CA ASP A 100 0.38 2.67 -17.69
C ASP A 100 -0.83 3.17 -16.88
N SER A 101 -0.85 3.07 -15.55
CA SER A 101 -1.92 3.63 -14.70
C SER A 101 -1.51 3.72 -13.22
N PRO A 102 -1.35 4.93 -12.64
CA PRO A 102 -1.11 5.09 -11.20
C PRO A 102 -2.34 4.69 -10.36
N ILE A 103 -2.11 4.22 -9.13
CA ILE A 103 -3.17 3.86 -8.17
C ILE A 103 -3.54 5.09 -7.34
N ILE A 104 -4.71 5.67 -7.64
CA ILE A 104 -5.23 6.85 -6.95
C ILE A 104 -6.02 6.42 -5.70
N LEU A 105 -5.53 6.78 -4.51
CA LEU A 105 -6.11 6.44 -3.21
C LEU A 105 -6.12 7.64 -2.26
N LYS A 106 -7.11 7.69 -1.35
CA LYS A 106 -7.19 8.62 -0.20
C LYS A 106 -6.24 8.26 0.96
N LEU A 107 -5.07 7.71 0.67
CA LEU A 107 -4.22 7.05 1.65
C LEU A 107 -3.58 8.05 2.63
N GLN A 108 -3.99 7.98 3.91
CA GLN A 108 -3.49 8.82 5.01
C GLN A 108 -2.52 8.07 5.92
N LYS A 109 -2.63 6.74 5.99
CA LYS A 109 -1.81 5.91 6.86
C LYS A 109 -1.26 4.70 6.13
N ILE A 110 0.04 4.48 6.30
CA ILE A 110 0.73 3.26 5.86
C ILE A 110 1.39 2.61 7.07
N GLN A 111 1.15 1.32 7.25
CA GLN A 111 1.85 0.50 8.23
C GLN A 111 2.51 -0.68 7.51
N LEU A 112 3.83 -0.76 7.58
CA LEU A 112 4.59 -1.88 7.01
C LEU A 112 5.24 -2.67 8.14
N ARG A 113 5.11 -3.99 8.05
CA ARG A 113 5.80 -4.93 8.93
C ARG A 113 6.55 -5.93 8.07
N LEU A 114 7.88 -5.78 8.02
CA LEU A 114 8.73 -6.42 7.02
C LEU A 114 9.73 -7.39 7.67
N GLY A 115 9.67 -8.65 7.26
CA GLY A 115 10.73 -9.65 7.51
C GLY A 115 11.79 -9.60 6.40
N LEU A 116 13.09 -9.63 6.78
CA LEU A 116 14.26 -9.63 5.88
C LEU A 116 14.40 -8.34 5.02
N PRO A 117 15.49 -8.12 4.25
CA PRO A 117 15.63 -6.92 3.42
C PRO A 117 14.66 -6.92 2.22
N ALA A 118 13.40 -6.65 2.51
CA ALA A 118 12.29 -6.74 1.56
C ALA A 118 11.94 -5.42 0.86
N LEU A 119 12.68 -4.33 1.13
CA LEU A 119 12.31 -2.99 0.68
C LEU A 119 13.43 -2.31 -0.11
N ASN A 120 13.09 -1.76 -1.28
CA ASN A 120 13.86 -0.68 -1.89
C ASN A 120 13.52 0.64 -1.20
N TRP A 121 14.44 1.12 -0.35
CA TRP A 121 14.26 2.38 0.36
C TRP A 121 14.09 3.56 -0.60
N GLY A 122 14.81 3.61 -1.72
CA GLY A 122 14.65 4.68 -2.71
C GLY A 122 13.22 4.78 -3.25
N VAL A 123 12.70 3.67 -3.78
CA VAL A 123 11.33 3.60 -4.34
C VAL A 123 10.27 3.93 -3.29
N PHE A 124 10.42 3.38 -2.08
CA PHE A 124 9.48 3.64 -0.99
C PHE A 124 9.47 5.12 -0.57
N LEU A 125 10.66 5.72 -0.42
CA LEU A 125 10.79 7.13 -0.03
C LEU A 125 10.30 8.05 -1.14
N ASP A 126 10.53 7.72 -2.42
CA ASP A 126 10.01 8.48 -3.56
C ASP A 126 8.48 8.48 -3.58
N MET A 127 7.85 7.33 -3.30
CA MET A 127 6.40 7.24 -3.12
C MET A 127 5.92 8.12 -1.96
N CYS A 128 6.61 8.09 -0.81
CA CYS A 128 6.27 8.93 0.34
C CYS A 128 6.38 10.42 0.02
N ASP A 129 7.48 10.84 -0.60
CA ASP A 129 7.71 12.23 -1.01
C ASP A 129 6.63 12.71 -1.99
N SER A 130 6.29 11.89 -3.00
CA SER A 130 5.25 12.24 -3.97
C SER A 130 3.89 12.52 -3.30
N ARG A 131 3.54 11.74 -2.27
CA ARG A 131 2.28 11.88 -1.52
C ARG A 131 2.32 12.96 -0.44
N GLN A 132 3.51 13.41 -0.04
CA GLN A 132 3.66 14.55 0.88
C GLN A 132 3.65 15.90 0.16
N GLN A 133 4.15 15.96 -1.08
CA GLN A 133 4.20 17.18 -1.88
C GLN A 133 2.81 17.65 -2.36
N TRP A 134 1.81 16.78 -2.34
CA TRP A 134 0.44 17.07 -2.79
C TRP A 134 -0.42 17.88 -1.78
N SER A 135 0.21 18.63 -0.86
CA SER A 135 -0.54 19.56 0.00
C SER A 135 -1.04 20.82 -0.73
N ASP A 136 -0.50 21.15 -1.91
CA ASP A 136 -0.73 22.48 -2.52
C ASP A 136 -1.02 22.47 -4.03
N THR A 137 -0.97 21.33 -4.70
CA THR A 137 -1.33 21.23 -6.12
C THR A 137 -2.79 20.87 -6.30
N SER A 138 -3.65 21.89 -6.41
CA SER A 138 -4.88 21.74 -7.19
C SER A 138 -4.46 21.37 -8.61
N ILE A 139 -4.65 20.12 -9.01
CA ILE A 139 -4.48 19.72 -10.40
C ILE A 139 -5.56 20.46 -11.19
N ASN A 140 -5.18 21.59 -11.79
CA ASN A 140 -6.00 22.33 -12.74
C ASN A 140 -6.18 21.44 -13.97
N GLY A 141 -7.29 20.70 -14.01
CA GLY A 141 -7.63 19.85 -15.12
C GLY A 141 -8.90 19.07 -14.84
N SER A 142 -10.05 19.71 -15.08
CA SER A 142 -11.39 19.14 -15.26
C SER A 142 -11.92 18.19 -14.17
N GLU A 143 -12.89 18.70 -13.40
CA GLU A 143 -14.08 17.98 -12.91
C GLU A 143 -13.96 16.46 -12.68
N ASN A 144 -13.47 16.09 -11.49
CA ASN A 144 -14.16 15.22 -10.52
C ASN A 144 -13.16 14.52 -9.57
N ASN A 145 -13.11 15.01 -8.33
CA ASN A 145 -12.72 14.26 -7.13
C ASN A 145 -11.40 13.44 -7.16
N ILE A 146 -10.26 14.07 -7.45
CA ILE A 146 -8.97 13.47 -7.07
C ILE A 146 -8.70 13.78 -5.58
N LEU A 147 -9.44 13.11 -4.71
CA LEU A 147 -9.20 13.13 -3.27
C LEU A 147 -7.98 12.25 -2.98
N THR A 148 -6.82 12.87 -2.93
CA THR A 148 -5.57 12.26 -2.50
C THR A 148 -5.24 12.91 -1.18
N ALA A 149 -5.51 12.18 -0.11
CA ALA A 149 -5.24 12.68 1.22
C ALA A 149 -3.71 12.71 1.44
N LYS A 150 -3.23 13.75 2.13
CA LYS A 150 -1.83 13.82 2.54
C LYS A 150 -1.50 12.61 3.43
N LEU A 151 -0.35 11.98 3.18
CA LEU A 151 0.13 10.89 4.02
C LEU A 151 0.52 11.46 5.40
N GLN A 152 -0.25 11.11 6.43
CA GLN A 152 -0.10 11.63 7.79
C GLN A 152 0.76 10.74 8.68
N THR A 153 0.70 9.43 8.47
CA THR A 153 1.39 8.47 9.36
C THR A 153 2.00 7.33 8.56
N ILE A 154 3.28 7.09 8.80
CA ILE A 154 4.05 5.96 8.30
C ILE A 154 4.61 5.22 9.51
N THR A 155 4.22 3.96 9.68
CA THR A 155 4.76 3.10 10.74
C THR A 155 5.50 1.94 10.10
N LEU A 156 6.81 1.85 10.34
CA LEU A 156 7.68 0.80 9.84
C LEU A 156 8.12 -0.09 11.00
N HIS A 157 7.76 -1.36 10.94
CA HIS A 157 8.24 -2.39 11.84
C HIS A 157 9.27 -3.23 11.10
N LEU A 158 10.54 -3.05 11.46
CA LEU A 158 11.67 -3.64 10.77
C LEU A 158 12.36 -4.67 11.66
N THR A 159 12.68 -5.82 11.07
CA THR A 159 13.68 -6.74 11.62
C THR A 159 15.09 -6.19 11.38
N ASP A 160 16.09 -6.64 12.14
CA ASP A 160 17.46 -6.11 12.04
C ASP A 160 18.06 -6.22 10.62
N GLY A 161 17.74 -7.30 9.90
CA GLY A 161 18.15 -7.49 8.52
C GLY A 161 17.45 -6.55 7.52
N ALA A 162 16.29 -5.98 7.85
CA ALA A 162 15.60 -5.04 6.97
C ALA A 162 16.22 -3.63 7.00
N ARG A 163 17.02 -3.31 8.04
CA ARG A 163 17.74 -2.04 8.15
C ARG A 163 19.02 -1.96 7.34
N SER A 164 19.59 -3.10 6.94
CA SER A 164 20.92 -3.14 6.28
C SER A 164 20.96 -2.51 4.87
N GLY A 165 19.82 -2.02 4.36
CA GLY A 165 19.72 -1.28 3.11
C GLY A 165 19.42 0.22 3.24
N LEU A 166 19.34 0.76 4.46
CA LEU A 166 19.17 2.20 4.70
C LEU A 166 20.53 2.90 4.60
N SER A 167 20.70 3.75 3.59
CA SER A 167 21.86 4.64 3.51
C SER A 167 21.72 5.83 4.49
N SER A 168 22.82 6.55 4.73
CA SER A 168 22.78 7.82 5.48
C SER A 168 21.82 8.82 4.83
N ASN A 169 21.81 8.89 3.49
CA ASN A 169 20.93 9.76 2.74
C ASN A 169 19.45 9.40 2.96
N ASP A 170 19.12 8.10 3.05
CA ASP A 170 17.75 7.65 3.33
C ASP A 170 17.30 8.05 4.74
N LEU A 171 18.21 7.97 5.73
CA LEU A 171 17.95 8.42 7.09
C LEU A 171 17.71 9.93 7.17
N ASP A 172 18.49 10.71 6.41
CA ASP A 172 18.32 12.16 6.33
C ASP A 172 16.97 12.52 5.68
N ARG A 173 16.59 11.84 4.58
CA ARG A 173 15.25 11.99 3.96
C ARG A 173 14.12 11.66 4.93
N ILE A 174 14.26 10.58 5.70
CA ILE A 174 13.29 10.19 6.74
C ILE A 174 13.19 11.27 7.81
N ALA A 175 14.31 11.83 8.25
CA ALA A 175 14.33 12.91 9.23
C ALA A 175 13.65 14.18 8.69
N GLU A 176 13.89 14.53 7.43
CA GLU A 176 13.26 15.67 6.77
C GLU A 176 11.73 15.51 6.66
N MET A 177 11.26 14.32 6.26
CA MET A 177 9.83 14.03 6.17
C MET A 177 9.11 14.12 7.53
N ARG A 178 9.76 13.74 8.64
CA ARG A 178 9.20 13.90 9.99
C ARG A 178 8.86 15.36 10.31
N GLY A 179 9.62 16.30 9.74
CA GLY A 179 9.39 17.75 9.89
C GLY A 179 8.24 18.30 9.05
N LYS A 180 7.76 17.57 8.02
CA LYS A 180 6.83 18.09 6.99
C LYS A 180 5.35 17.71 7.20
N ASN A 181 4.96 17.32 8.41
CA ASN A 181 3.62 16.84 8.83
C ASN A 181 3.33 15.35 8.54
N CYS A 182 4.35 14.51 8.48
CA CYS A 182 4.18 13.06 8.44
C CYS A 182 4.85 12.43 9.67
N LEU A 183 4.08 11.73 10.50
CA LEU A 183 4.64 10.97 11.60
C LEU A 183 5.29 9.69 11.05
N ILE A 184 6.63 9.68 10.98
CA ILE A 184 7.39 8.47 10.60
C ILE A 184 7.94 7.78 11.84
N GLU A 185 7.36 6.64 12.18
CA GLU A 185 7.80 5.82 13.30
C GLU A 185 8.51 4.57 12.80
N ILE A 186 9.77 4.37 13.21
CA ILE A 186 10.54 3.18 12.88
C ILE A 186 10.74 2.37 14.17
N ARG A 187 10.07 1.23 14.26
CA ARG A 187 10.14 0.31 15.39
C ARG A 187 11.01 -0.89 15.03
N ARG A 188 11.84 -1.31 15.98
CA ARG A 188 12.54 -2.60 15.91
C ARG A 188 11.55 -3.70 16.30
N MET A 189 11.51 -4.76 15.51
CA MET A 189 10.72 -5.97 15.79
C MET A 189 11.50 -7.00 16.59
#